data_AF-A0A842ULN5-F1
#
_entry.id   AF-A0A842ULN5-F1
#
_cell.length_a   1.000
_cell.length_b   1.000
_cell.length_c   1.000
_cell.angle_alpha   90.00
_cell.angle_beta   90.00
_cell.angle_gamma   90.00
#
_symmetry.space_group_name_H-M   'P 1'
#
loop_
_entity.id
_entity.type
_entity.pdbx_description
1 polymer ?
#
loop_
_entity_poly.entity_id
_entity_poly.type
_entity_poly.pdbx_seq_one_letter_code
_entity_poly.pdbx_strand_id
1 'polypeptide(L)' 'MKLHIKTQKNQPSLLTIDACPACNCKKLMPDYATGEIYCRYCGLVIY' A
#
# COMPACT_ATOMS: atom_id res chain seq x y z
N MET A 1 7.32 -31.94 -22.66
CA MET A 1 7.68 -31.29 -21.38
C MET A 1 7.26 -29.83 -21.48
N LYS A 2 6.23 -29.40 -20.73
CA LYS A 2 5.75 -28.00 -20.76
C LYS A 2 6.21 -27.31 -19.47
N LEU A 3 7.18 -26.41 -19.60
CA LEU A 3 7.70 -25.61 -18.49
C LEU A 3 6.76 -24.40 -18.29
N HIS A 4 5.87 -24.47 -17.31
CA HIS A 4 5.03 -23.35 -16.93
C HIS A 4 5.83 -22.40 -16.02
N ILE A 5 6.50 -21.42 -16.61
CA ILE A 5 7.13 -20.33 -15.86
C ILE A 5 6.02 -19.37 -15.44
N LYS A 6 5.41 -19.61 -14.27
CA LYS A 6 4.64 -18.57 -13.59
C LYS A 6 5.65 -17.55 -13.08
N THR A 7 5.83 -16.45 -13.80
CA THR A 7 6.52 -15.28 -13.28
C THR A 7 5.70 -14.77 -12.09
N GLN A 8 6.07 -15.18 -10.88
CA GLN A 8 5.63 -14.47 -9.69
C GLN A 8 6.17 -13.06 -9.82
N LYS A 9 5.27 -12.07 -9.93
CA LYS A 9 5.64 -10.67 -9.75
C LYS A 9 6.37 -10.61 -8.41
N ASN A 10 7.69 -10.47 -8.47
CA ASN A 10 8.51 -10.04 -7.36
C ASN A 10 8.18 -8.55 -7.13
N GLN A 11 6.93 -8.27 -6.77
CA GLN A 11 6.58 -7.02 -6.14
C GLN A 11 7.16 -7.17 -4.74
N PRO A 12 8.14 -6.36 -4.33
CA PRO A 12 8.52 -6.36 -2.93
C PRO A 12 7.21 -6.18 -2.18
N SER A 13 6.91 -7.09 -1.25
CA SER A 13 5.87 -6.91 -0.25
C SER A 13 6.29 -5.76 0.67
N LEU A 14 6.57 -4.58 0.11
CA LEU A 14 6.30 -3.34 0.78
C LEU A 14 4.85 -3.52 1.23
N LEU A 15 4.57 -3.35 2.51
CA LEU A 15 3.19 -3.24 2.96
C LEU A 15 2.60 -2.01 2.24
N THR A 16 2.19 -2.17 0.98
CA THR A 16 1.32 -1.23 0.31
C THR A 16 0.03 -1.40 1.06
N ILE A 17 -0.12 -0.58 2.09
CA ILE A 17 -1.37 -0.33 2.74
C ILE A 17 -2.25 0.22 1.61
N ASP A 18 -2.94 -0.67 0.91
CA ASP A 18 -3.80 -0.35 -0.23
C ASP A 18 -5.10 0.29 0.26
N ALA A 19 -5.40 0.10 1.55
CA ALA A 19 -6.56 0.64 2.22
C ALA A 19 -6.22 1.05 3.66
N CYS A 20 -6.76 2.20 4.08
CA CYS A 20 -6.68 2.63 5.46
C CYS A 20 -7.40 1.62 6.38
N PRO A 21 -6.77 1.08 7.44
CA PRO A 21 -7.38 0.08 8.32
C PRO A 21 -8.55 0.63 9.14
N ALA A 22 -8.61 1.94 9.38
CA ALA A 22 -9.69 2.55 10.15
C ALA A 22 -11.00 2.71 9.36
N CYS A 23 -10.91 3.04 8.08
CA CYS A 23 -12.08 3.38 7.26
C CYS A 23 -12.18 2.56 5.96
N ASN A 24 -11.28 1.61 5.76
CA ASN A 24 -11.13 0.77 4.57
C ASN A 24 -11.10 1.55 3.24
N CYS A 25 -10.67 2.82 3.29
CA CYS A 25 -10.61 3.70 2.12
C CYS A 25 -9.28 3.53 1.39
N LYS A 26 -9.33 3.46 0.05
CA LYS A 26 -8.14 3.28 -0.81
C LYS A 26 -7.34 4.55 -1.10
N LYS A 27 -7.65 5.66 -0.44
CA LYS A 27 -7.04 6.98 -0.72
C LYS A 27 -6.12 7.38 0.41
N LEU A 28 -4.95 6.77 0.40
CA LEU A 28 -3.82 7.11 1.25
C LEU A 28 -2.94 8.12 0.51
N MET A 29 -2.57 9.19 1.20
CA MET A 29 -1.76 10.28 0.66
C MET A 29 -0.42 10.28 1.41
N PRO A 30 0.71 10.21 0.71
CA PRO A 30 2.00 10.42 1.33
C PRO A 30 2.19 11.90 1.69
N ASP A 31 2.64 12.16 2.90
CA ASP A 31 3.22 13.43 3.31
C ASP A 31 4.71 13.43 2.98
N TYR A 32 5.11 14.21 1.98
CA TYR A 32 6.50 14.28 1.54
C TYR A 32 7.40 15.12 2.45
N ALA A 33 6.83 15.86 3.41
CA ALA A 33 7.60 16.64 4.37
C ALA A 33 8.03 15.79 5.57
N THR A 34 7.16 14.89 6.03
CA THR A 34 7.45 13.99 7.17
C THR A 34 7.84 12.56 6.75
N GLY A 35 7.51 12.17 5.51
CA GLY A 35 7.68 10.80 5.02
C GLY A 35 6.58 9.85 5.49
N GLU A 36 5.53 10.36 6.11
CA GLU A 36 4.41 9.57 6.62
C GLU A 36 3.35 9.34 5.55
N ILE A 37 2.50 8.33 5.71
CA ILE A 37 1.32 8.14 4.84
C ILE A 37 0.09 8.41 5.69
N TYR A 38 -0.83 9.25 5.24
CA TYR A 38 -2.07 9.49 5.96
C TYR A 38 -3.31 9.23 5.10
N CYS A 39 -4.38 8.78 5.74
CA CYS A 39 -5.67 8.62 5.09
C CYS A 39 -6.39 9.96 5.03
N ARG A 40 -6.68 10.43 3.81
CA ARG A 40 -7.38 11.71 3.61
C ARG A 40 -8.79 11.75 4.21
N TYR A 41 -9.43 10.60 4.39
CA TYR A 41 -10.82 10.53 4.83
C TYR A 41 -10.98 10.57 6.35
N CYS A 42 -10.14 9.82 7.07
CA CYS A 42 -10.24 9.73 8.53
C CYS A 42 -9.08 10.43 9.26
N GLY A 43 -8.08 10.95 8.54
CA GLY A 43 -6.90 11.58 9.13
C GLY A 43 -5.95 10.60 9.82
N LEU A 44 -6.13 9.29 9.64
CA LEU A 44 -5.26 8.29 10.26
C LEU A 44 -3.89 8.31 9.59
N VAL A 45 -2.84 8.53 10.37
CA VAL A 45 -1.45 8.38 9.94
C VAL A 45 -1.06 6.90 10.05
N ILE A 46 -0.49 6.36 8.98
CA ILE A 46 -0.06 4.97 8.83
C ILE A 46 1.40 5.03 8.39
N TYR A 47 2.28 4.43 9.19
CA TYR A 47 3.73 4.41 8.99
C TYR A 47 4.17 3.21 8.17
#